data_AF-A0AAW2YMI1-F1
#
_entry.id   AF-A0AAW2YMI1-F1
#
_cell.length_a   1.000
_cell.length_b   1.000
_cell.length_c   1.000
_cell.angle_alpha   90.00
_cell.angle_beta   90.00
_cell.angle_gamma   90.00
#
_symmetry.space_group_name_H-M   'P 1'
#
loop_
_entity.id
_entity.type
_entity.pdbx_description
1 polymer ?
#
loop_
_entity_poly.entity_id
_entity_poly.type
_entity_poly.pdbx_seq_one_letter_code
_entity_poly.pdbx_strand_id
1 'polypeptide(L)'
;MNSNKNFNSKMSGFDLDCVKYMVPQADKLSSGSIQEIVFVTDFGQVVGDILLLNCRNKLQKKHAIHNANVRSMIESSSEGVGRIFVEYNTSKGGIQYFVGSAFAVTNNIIVTADHNVDAIREKDEVTFTLHRIFITFDPYTRFQEEVGIENMLELELLPKVVDSLDEFKSTPYELNSTFRRNDFRFLRFKNGEVSPTFLLPKHIPEETNCVVIGTPGSVDKTTFVNDHPSENSDELFEDLKERMDSFQRKTISSGSCEQTLEGFMLHRCPTLKGFSGGLVVILSKPMTYQYFSGIHIGGSMGINKNVFISVNRPEFAVEYALAIQNDTYFVAQNKNNLVDYFSTFSEETKNYANNLYKILFN
;
A
#
# COMPACT_ATOMS: atom_id res chain seq x y z
N MET A 1 58.84 -11.72 6.22
CA MET A 1 58.91 -11.47 7.67
C MET A 1 58.26 -10.13 7.96
N ASN A 2 57.13 -10.18 8.68
CA ASN A 2 56.47 -9.20 9.53
C ASN A 2 56.61 -7.69 9.26
N SER A 3 55.47 -7.06 8.93
CA SER A 3 55.11 -5.75 9.49
C SER A 3 53.62 -5.73 9.83
N ASN A 4 53.29 -6.11 11.06
CA ASN A 4 51.98 -5.90 11.68
C ASN A 4 51.77 -4.40 11.90
N LYS A 5 50.75 -3.82 11.27
CA LYS A 5 50.20 -2.51 11.66
C LYS A 5 48.92 -2.74 12.45
N ASN A 6 49.03 -2.51 13.76
CA ASN A 6 47.92 -2.44 14.70
C ASN A 6 47.01 -1.26 14.34
N PHE A 7 45.78 -1.54 13.92
CA PHE A 7 44.69 -0.57 13.95
C PHE A 7 43.93 -0.72 15.26
N ASN A 8 44.33 0.06 16.25
CA ASN A 8 43.53 0.36 17.44
C ASN A 8 42.92 1.75 17.22
N SER A 9 41.67 1.82 16.77
CA SER A 9 40.86 3.03 16.89
C SER A 9 39.73 2.75 17.86
N LYS A 10 39.88 3.30 19.07
CA LYS A 10 38.81 3.48 20.05
C LYS A 10 37.67 4.27 19.40
N MET A 11 36.56 3.62 19.06
CA MET A 11 35.26 4.28 19.04
C MET A 11 34.65 4.10 20.43
N SER A 12 35.04 4.98 21.34
CA SER A 12 34.39 5.15 22.64
C SER A 12 33.45 6.34 22.53
N GLY A 13 32.14 6.09 22.65
CA GLY A 13 31.14 7.14 22.78
C GLY A 13 30.01 7.09 21.75
N PHE A 14 29.35 5.94 21.61
CA PHE A 14 27.93 5.96 21.24
C PHE A 14 27.14 5.71 22.51
N ASP A 15 26.42 6.75 22.92
CA ASP A 15 25.50 6.76 24.04
C ASP A 15 24.30 5.85 23.67
N LEU A 16 24.39 4.57 24.03
CA LEU A 16 23.40 3.53 23.73
C LEU A 16 22.10 3.71 24.53
N ASP A 17 22.03 4.69 25.44
CA ASP A 17 20.87 4.92 26.32
C ASP A 17 19.72 5.71 25.65
N CYS A 18 19.85 6.12 24.39
CA CYS A 18 18.78 6.77 23.63
C CYS A 18 18.01 5.87 22.66
N VAL A 19 18.40 4.60 22.46
CA VAL A 19 17.60 3.66 21.65
C VAL A 19 16.53 3.03 22.54
N LYS A 20 15.55 3.83 22.94
CA LYS A 20 14.27 3.28 23.41
C LYS A 20 13.68 2.49 22.25
N TYR A 21 13.48 1.18 22.45
CA TYR A 21 12.78 0.29 21.51
C TYR A 21 11.51 0.97 20.95
N MET A 22 11.57 1.41 19.69
CA MET A 22 10.50 2.18 19.06
C MET A 22 9.46 1.24 18.50
N VAL A 23 8.43 0.82 19.23
CA VAL A 23 7.38 -0.05 18.67
C VAL A 23 6.54 0.78 17.69
N PRO A 24 6.47 0.41 16.39
CA PRO A 24 5.61 1.09 15.44
C PRO A 24 4.18 0.72 15.84
N GLN A 25 3.40 1.73 16.20
CA GLN A 25 1.99 1.50 16.43
C GLN A 25 1.29 1.51 15.09
N ALA A 26 0.73 0.38 14.72
CA ALA A 26 -0.32 0.37 13.73
C ALA A 26 -1.50 1.18 14.30
N ASP A 27 -1.99 2.16 13.55
CA ASP A 27 -2.89 3.22 14.04
C ASP A 27 -4.13 2.71 14.82
N LYS A 28 -4.29 3.08 16.09
CA LYS A 28 -5.61 3.12 16.73
C LYS A 28 -6.23 4.45 16.35
N LEU A 29 -6.90 4.52 15.20
CA LEU A 29 -7.70 5.69 14.84
C LEU A 29 -8.98 5.67 15.71
N SER A 30 -9.42 6.85 16.15
CA SER A 30 -10.60 7.05 17.00
C SER A 30 -11.87 6.40 16.42
N SER A 31 -12.80 6.06 17.31
CA SER A 31 -14.05 5.34 17.03
C SER A 31 -14.78 5.89 15.77
N GLY A 32 -14.80 5.08 14.70
CA GLY A 32 -15.19 5.48 13.34
C GLY A 32 -14.13 5.15 12.28
N SER A 33 -13.03 4.51 12.67
CA SER A 33 -11.81 4.31 11.90
C SER A 33 -11.87 3.26 10.80
N ILE A 34 -11.13 3.53 9.72
CA ILE A 34 -10.75 2.54 8.71
C ILE A 34 -10.00 1.40 9.41
N GLN A 35 -10.52 0.19 9.32
CA GLN A 35 -9.96 -1.01 9.96
C GLN A 35 -9.79 -2.12 8.95
N GLU A 36 -8.64 -2.76 8.96
CA GLU A 36 -8.40 -3.95 8.14
C GLU A 36 -9.19 -5.12 8.71
N ILE A 37 -9.84 -5.91 7.85
CA ILE A 37 -10.68 -7.05 8.30
C ILE A 37 -10.08 -8.37 7.83
N VAL A 38 -9.86 -9.26 8.80
CA VAL A 38 -9.70 -10.69 8.57
C VAL A 38 -11.08 -11.34 8.75
N PHE A 39 -11.58 -11.93 7.68
CA PHE A 39 -12.87 -12.61 7.69
C PHE A 39 -12.68 -14.01 8.23
N VAL A 40 -13.52 -14.43 9.18
CA VAL A 40 -13.54 -15.79 9.71
C VAL A 40 -14.93 -16.42 9.59
N THR A 41 -14.96 -17.72 9.38
CA THR A 41 -16.18 -18.54 9.47
C THR A 41 -16.57 -18.77 10.93
N ASP A 42 -17.78 -19.29 11.16
CA ASP A 42 -18.25 -19.67 12.51
C ASP A 42 -17.35 -20.71 13.19
N PHE A 43 -16.52 -21.43 12.43
CA PHE A 43 -15.54 -22.39 12.93
C PHE A 43 -14.14 -21.79 13.13
N GLY A 44 -13.99 -20.48 13.05
CA GLY A 44 -12.70 -19.78 13.20
C GLY A 44 -11.76 -19.87 12.00
N GLN A 45 -12.20 -20.42 10.85
CA GLN A 45 -11.35 -20.52 9.66
C GLN A 45 -11.38 -19.21 8.86
N VAL A 46 -10.22 -18.74 8.40
CA VAL A 46 -10.12 -17.54 7.54
C VAL A 46 -10.88 -17.75 6.22
N VAL A 47 -11.71 -16.79 5.83
CA VAL A 47 -12.35 -16.72 4.52
C VAL A 47 -11.40 -16.05 3.54
N GLY A 48 -11.15 -16.70 2.40
CA GLY A 48 -10.10 -16.33 1.45
C GLY A 48 -8.77 -17.02 1.80
N ASP A 49 -7.66 -16.53 1.24
CA ASP A 49 -6.34 -17.05 1.59
C ASP A 49 -5.37 -15.92 1.96
N ILE A 50 -4.45 -16.22 2.88
CA ILE A 50 -3.26 -15.42 3.16
C ILE A 50 -2.05 -16.23 2.70
N LEU A 51 -1.43 -15.78 1.62
CA LEU A 51 -0.31 -16.43 0.96
C LEU A 51 0.99 -15.69 1.27
N LEU A 52 2.06 -16.45 1.51
CA LEU A 52 3.36 -15.92 1.91
C LEU A 52 4.34 -15.94 0.74
N LEU A 53 5.12 -14.86 0.64
CA LEU A 53 6.23 -14.76 -0.29
C LEU A 53 7.55 -15.12 0.39
N ASN A 54 8.44 -15.78 -0.33
CA ASN A 54 9.83 -15.94 0.09
C ASN A 54 10.67 -14.69 -0.24
N CYS A 55 11.96 -14.69 0.11
CA CYS A 55 12.86 -13.54 -0.08
C CYS A 55 13.09 -13.15 -1.56
N ARG A 56 12.60 -13.98 -2.50
CA ARG A 56 12.67 -13.75 -3.95
C ARG A 56 11.29 -13.40 -4.53
N ASN A 57 10.34 -12.96 -3.69
CA ASN A 57 8.96 -12.68 -4.09
C ASN A 57 8.28 -13.89 -4.79
N LYS A 58 8.62 -15.12 -4.39
CA LYS A 58 7.96 -16.33 -4.89
C LYS A 58 7.01 -16.91 -3.86
N LEU A 59 5.83 -17.29 -4.33
CA LEU A 59 4.86 -18.04 -3.54
C LEU A 59 5.48 -19.41 -3.21
N GLN A 60 5.06 -20.04 -2.11
CA GLN A 60 5.41 -21.44 -1.88
C GLN A 60 4.70 -22.37 -2.88
N LYS A 61 5.28 -23.53 -3.20
CA LYS A 61 4.71 -24.49 -4.18
C LYS A 61 3.35 -25.07 -3.76
N LYS A 62 3.05 -25.06 -2.46
CA LYS A 62 1.85 -25.68 -1.87
C LYS A 62 0.58 -24.82 -1.98
N HIS A 63 0.66 -23.58 -2.49
CA HIS A 63 -0.51 -22.69 -2.54
C HIS A 63 -1.46 -22.99 -3.71
N ALA A 64 -2.75 -22.70 -3.50
CA ALA A 64 -3.88 -23.04 -4.38
C ALA A 64 -3.94 -22.30 -5.73
N ILE A 65 -3.01 -21.38 -6.01
CA ILE A 65 -2.94 -20.69 -7.31
C ILE A 65 -2.34 -21.63 -8.35
N HIS A 66 -3.18 -22.49 -8.94
CA HIS A 66 -2.78 -23.50 -9.91
C HIS A 66 -2.51 -22.93 -11.31
N ASN A 67 -3.09 -21.79 -11.66
CA ASN A 67 -2.84 -21.16 -12.96
C ASN A 67 -1.45 -20.50 -12.96
N ALA A 68 -0.53 -21.06 -13.76
CA ALA A 68 0.85 -20.60 -13.83
C ALA A 68 1.00 -19.13 -14.26
N ASN A 69 0.13 -18.65 -15.17
CA ASN A 69 0.18 -17.27 -15.64
C ASN A 69 -0.29 -16.30 -14.54
N VAL A 70 -1.39 -16.62 -13.85
CA VAL A 70 -1.87 -15.83 -12.70
C VAL A 70 -0.81 -15.78 -11.60
N ARG A 71 -0.21 -16.93 -11.29
CA ARG A 71 0.86 -17.02 -10.30
C ARG A 71 2.07 -16.15 -10.69
N SER A 72 2.55 -16.29 -11.92
CA SER A 72 3.70 -15.51 -12.42
C SER A 72 3.41 -14.01 -12.39
N MET A 73 2.20 -13.60 -12.75
CA MET A 73 1.76 -12.21 -12.66
C MET A 73 1.81 -11.73 -11.21
N ILE A 74 1.18 -12.44 -10.27
CA ILE A 74 1.14 -12.06 -8.85
C ILE A 74 2.55 -11.93 -8.27
N GLU A 75 3.40 -12.93 -8.51
CA GLU A 75 4.80 -12.93 -8.03
C GLU A 75 5.55 -11.72 -8.59
N SER A 76 5.43 -11.44 -9.89
CA SER A 76 6.14 -10.31 -10.51
C SER A 76 5.57 -8.96 -10.03
N SER A 77 4.24 -8.82 -9.95
CA SER A 77 3.58 -7.63 -9.42
C SER A 77 3.96 -7.32 -7.98
N SER A 78 4.21 -8.36 -7.16
CA SER A 78 4.63 -8.19 -5.76
C SER A 78 6.03 -7.60 -5.60
N GLU A 79 6.88 -7.68 -6.62
CA GLU A 79 8.20 -7.03 -6.63
C GLU A 79 8.07 -5.51 -6.63
N GLY A 80 7.00 -4.97 -7.20
CA GLY A 80 6.70 -3.54 -7.22
C GLY A 80 6.01 -3.01 -5.97
N VAL A 81 5.69 -3.88 -5.01
CA VAL A 81 5.04 -3.51 -3.74
C VAL A 81 6.10 -3.41 -2.65
N GLY A 82 6.11 -2.29 -1.94
CA GLY A 82 7.04 -2.02 -0.85
C GLY A 82 6.34 -1.61 0.44
N ARG A 83 7.10 -1.67 1.52
CA ARG A 83 6.71 -1.16 2.84
C ARG A 83 7.13 0.29 2.96
N ILE A 84 6.20 1.17 3.30
CA ILE A 84 6.52 2.55 3.64
C ILE A 84 6.69 2.72 5.14
N PHE A 85 7.66 3.54 5.53
CA PHE A 85 7.87 4.01 6.88
C PHE A 85 7.70 5.52 6.90
N VAL A 86 6.79 5.99 7.75
CA VAL A 86 6.41 7.39 7.81
C VAL A 86 6.82 7.95 9.15
N GLU A 87 7.80 8.84 9.11
CA GLU A 87 8.42 9.47 10.27
C GLU A 87 7.67 10.76 10.61
N TYR A 88 7.21 10.86 11.86
CA TYR A 88 6.52 12.03 12.39
C TYR A 88 7.26 12.62 13.58
N ASN A 89 7.33 13.95 13.62
CA ASN A 89 7.67 14.69 14.83
C ASN A 89 6.43 14.76 15.73
N THR A 90 6.60 14.55 17.04
CA THR A 90 5.48 14.64 17.99
C THR A 90 5.45 16.00 18.71
N SER A 91 4.26 16.52 19.03
CA SER A 91 4.10 17.75 19.81
C SER A 91 4.65 17.65 21.24
N LYS A 92 4.83 16.42 21.76
CA LYS A 92 5.45 16.13 23.06
C LYS A 92 6.97 15.96 22.96
N GLY A 93 7.55 16.16 21.77
CA GLY A 93 8.96 15.94 21.48
C GLY A 93 9.26 14.48 21.11
N GLY A 94 10.25 14.29 20.22
CA GLY A 94 10.64 12.98 19.72
C GLY A 94 10.00 12.60 18.39
N ILE A 95 10.31 11.38 17.95
CA ILE A 95 9.94 10.84 16.65
C ILE A 95 9.05 9.62 16.85
N GLN A 96 8.00 9.49 16.03
CA GLN A 96 7.18 8.30 15.93
C GLN A 96 7.14 7.81 14.48
N TYR A 97 7.17 6.48 14.30
CA TYR A 97 7.03 5.86 13.00
C TYR A 97 5.66 5.17 12.87
N PHE A 98 5.11 5.28 11.67
CA PHE A 98 3.97 4.50 11.19
C PHE A 98 4.39 3.71 9.95
N VAL A 99 3.66 2.63 9.68
CA VAL A 99 3.93 1.76 8.55
C VAL A 99 2.69 1.60 7.69
N GLY A 100 2.90 1.48 6.39
CA GLY A 100 1.88 1.18 5.42
C GLY A 100 2.46 0.45 4.21
N SER A 101 1.65 0.28 3.19
CA SER A 101 2.06 -0.30 1.92
C SER A 101 2.08 0.77 0.83
N ALA A 102 2.90 0.59 -0.18
CA ALA A 102 2.88 1.40 -1.40
C ALA A 102 3.39 0.57 -2.57
N PHE A 103 3.15 1.01 -3.80
CA PHE A 103 3.70 0.33 -4.97
C PHE A 103 4.11 1.29 -6.08
N ALA A 104 5.10 0.89 -6.85
CA ALA A 104 5.64 1.68 -7.95
C ALA A 104 4.70 1.67 -9.16
N VAL A 105 4.44 2.86 -9.71
CA VAL A 105 3.64 3.05 -10.93
C VAL A 105 4.49 3.57 -12.10
N THR A 106 5.65 4.14 -11.79
CA THR A 106 6.77 4.37 -12.73
C THR A 106 8.09 4.05 -12.03
N ASN A 107 9.21 4.24 -12.72
CA ASN A 107 10.55 4.11 -12.13
C ASN A 107 10.83 5.15 -11.03
N ASN A 108 10.10 6.27 -11.04
CA ASN A 108 10.33 7.37 -10.09
C ASN A 108 9.10 7.73 -9.24
N ILE A 109 7.97 7.07 -9.45
CA ILE A 109 6.70 7.43 -8.82
C ILE A 109 6.09 6.18 -8.20
N ILE A 110 5.65 6.34 -6.96
CA ILE A 110 4.87 5.33 -6.24
C ILE A 110 3.50 5.89 -5.85
N VAL A 111 2.59 4.99 -5.51
CA VAL A 111 1.27 5.34 -4.97
C VAL A 111 1.01 4.59 -3.66
N THR A 112 0.31 5.25 -2.74
CA THR A 112 -0.13 4.70 -1.45
C THR A 112 -1.51 5.25 -1.08
N ALA A 113 -2.06 4.84 0.06
CA ALA A 113 -3.25 5.45 0.63
C ALA A 113 -2.91 6.81 1.24
N ASP A 114 -3.76 7.82 1.06
CA ASP A 114 -3.46 9.19 1.49
C ASP A 114 -3.31 9.29 3.01
N HIS A 115 -4.19 8.63 3.75
CA HIS A 115 -4.11 8.61 5.21
C HIS A 115 -2.78 8.05 5.73
N ASN A 116 -2.05 7.21 4.99
CA ASN A 116 -0.73 6.74 5.41
C ASN A 116 0.29 7.87 5.57
N VAL A 117 0.11 8.98 4.86
CA VAL A 117 1.09 10.08 4.74
C VAL A 117 0.47 11.44 5.05
N ASP A 118 -0.52 11.45 5.95
CA ASP A 118 -1.14 12.68 6.46
C ASP A 118 -0.10 13.68 6.94
N ALA A 119 -0.20 14.94 6.49
CA ALA A 119 0.72 15.99 6.92
C ALA A 119 0.65 16.22 8.44
N ILE A 120 -0.56 16.13 9.01
CA ILE A 120 -0.84 16.29 10.43
C ILE A 120 -1.79 15.16 10.85
N ARG A 121 -1.46 14.49 11.96
CA ARG A 121 -2.34 13.52 12.62
C ARG A 121 -2.53 13.91 14.09
N GLU A 122 -3.66 13.52 14.66
CA GLU A 122 -3.94 13.70 16.08
C GLU A 122 -4.36 12.37 16.71
N LYS A 123 -3.72 12.00 17.81
CA LYS A 123 -4.05 10.79 18.57
C LYS A 123 -3.67 10.99 20.04
N ASP A 124 -4.59 10.70 20.96
CA ASP A 124 -4.36 10.75 22.41
C ASP A 124 -3.73 12.09 22.88
N GLU A 125 -4.26 13.20 22.37
CA GLU A 125 -3.77 14.58 22.63
C GLU A 125 -2.31 14.83 22.17
N VAL A 126 -1.81 13.99 21.26
CA VAL A 126 -0.52 14.17 20.60
C VAL A 126 -0.77 14.55 19.14
N THR A 127 -0.15 15.64 18.71
CA THR A 127 -0.11 16.03 17.30
C THR A 127 1.16 15.45 16.69
N PHE A 128 1.01 14.81 15.55
CA PHE A 128 2.10 14.24 14.76
C PHE A 128 2.22 15.08 13.49
N THR A 129 3.39 15.67 13.26
CA THR A 129 3.69 16.41 12.02
C THR A 129 4.64 15.60 11.16
N LEU A 130 4.23 15.35 9.91
CA LEU A 130 5.01 14.56 8.96
C LEU A 130 6.40 15.16 8.78
N HIS A 131 7.43 14.32 8.89
CA HIS A 131 8.82 14.72 8.72
C HIS A 131 9.43 14.10 7.46
N ARG A 132 9.45 12.76 7.38
CA ARG A 132 10.08 12.02 6.27
C ARG A 132 9.30 10.76 5.93
N ILE A 133 9.44 10.31 4.69
CA ILE A 133 8.80 9.10 4.18
C ILE A 133 9.90 8.25 3.54
N PHE A 134 9.95 6.97 3.92
CA PHE A 134 10.90 6.01 3.39
C PHE A 134 10.16 4.80 2.81
N ILE A 135 10.78 4.11 1.85
CA ILE A 135 10.28 2.85 1.32
C ILE A 135 11.41 1.82 1.14
N THR A 136 11.03 0.56 1.32
CA THR A 136 11.82 -0.61 0.92
C THR A 136 10.94 -1.60 0.17
N PHE A 137 11.49 -2.23 -0.88
CA PHE A 137 10.82 -3.28 -1.64
C PHE A 137 11.20 -4.70 -1.17
N ASP A 138 12.14 -4.81 -0.22
CA ASP A 138 12.56 -6.10 0.32
C ASP A 138 11.38 -6.77 1.08
N PRO A 139 10.95 -7.97 0.64
CA PRO A 139 9.80 -8.67 1.21
C PRO A 139 9.97 -9.12 2.67
N TYR A 140 11.19 -9.08 3.22
CA TYR A 140 11.52 -9.51 4.58
C TYR A 140 11.84 -8.35 5.51
N THR A 141 11.81 -7.11 5.05
CA THR A 141 12.14 -5.97 5.92
C THR A 141 11.20 -5.95 7.13
N ARG A 142 11.81 -6.19 8.29
CA ARG A 142 11.21 -6.01 9.61
C ARG A 142 11.53 -4.63 10.13
N PHE A 143 10.60 -4.06 10.87
CA PHE A 143 10.91 -2.86 11.63
C PHE A 143 11.65 -3.28 12.90
N GLN A 144 12.71 -2.56 13.26
CA GLN A 144 13.61 -2.76 14.43
C GLN A 144 14.73 -3.80 14.30
N GLU A 145 14.64 -4.80 13.42
CA GLU A 145 15.56 -5.95 13.53
C GLU A 145 16.73 -5.97 12.53
N GLU A 146 16.60 -5.44 11.29
CA GLU A 146 17.60 -5.78 10.25
C GLU A 146 17.97 -4.67 9.25
N VAL A 147 17.15 -3.63 9.04
CA VAL A 147 17.43 -2.59 8.02
C VAL A 147 17.39 -1.22 8.66
N GLY A 148 18.57 -0.57 8.75
CA GLY A 148 18.65 0.83 9.12
C GLY A 148 17.98 1.72 8.07
N ILE A 149 17.24 2.74 8.54
CA ILE A 149 16.48 3.69 7.71
C ILE A 149 17.37 4.34 6.64
N GLU A 150 18.67 4.47 6.91
CA GLU A 150 19.67 5.00 5.99
C GLU A 150 19.83 4.19 4.69
N ASN A 151 19.40 2.92 4.65
CA ASN A 151 19.45 2.08 3.46
C ASN A 151 18.13 2.09 2.68
N MET A 152 17.14 2.83 3.16
CA MET A 152 15.82 2.95 2.53
C MET A 152 15.78 4.12 1.56
N LEU A 153 14.87 4.04 0.60
CA LEU A 153 14.68 5.10 -0.39
C LEU A 153 13.77 6.18 0.20
N GLU A 154 14.25 7.42 0.21
CA GLU A 154 13.47 8.56 0.71
C GLU A 154 12.52 9.09 -0.39
N LEU A 155 11.32 9.46 0.04
CA LEU A 155 10.21 9.89 -0.80
C LEU A 155 9.79 11.33 -0.46
N GLU A 156 9.18 12.00 -1.44
CA GLU A 156 8.49 13.28 -1.29
C GLU A 156 7.05 13.21 -1.79
N LEU A 157 6.17 13.98 -1.16
CA LEU A 157 4.77 14.10 -1.56
C LEU A 157 4.65 14.88 -2.87
N LEU A 158 3.87 14.34 -3.81
CA LEU A 158 3.40 15.13 -4.96
C LEU A 158 2.14 15.93 -4.59
N PRO A 159 1.92 17.09 -5.22
CA PRO A 159 0.66 17.83 -5.07
C PRO A 159 -0.54 16.95 -5.44
N LYS A 160 -1.64 17.11 -4.72
CA LYS A 160 -2.94 16.47 -5.02
C LYS A 160 -3.94 17.55 -5.34
N VAL A 161 -4.29 17.66 -6.62
CA VAL A 161 -5.14 18.68 -7.18
C VAL A 161 -6.63 18.33 -7.11
N VAL A 162 -7.01 17.06 -7.11
CA VAL A 162 -8.42 16.63 -7.22
C VAL A 162 -9.26 17.05 -6.02
N ASP A 163 -8.65 17.18 -4.85
CA ASP A 163 -9.33 17.68 -3.65
C ASP A 163 -9.69 19.17 -3.77
N SER A 164 -9.08 19.90 -4.70
CA SER A 164 -9.34 21.32 -4.95
C SER A 164 -10.34 21.58 -6.08
N LEU A 165 -10.70 20.58 -6.88
CA LEU A 165 -11.61 20.71 -8.02
C LEU A 165 -13.06 20.55 -7.58
N ASP A 166 -13.93 21.53 -7.89
CA ASP A 166 -15.31 21.58 -7.41
C ASP A 166 -16.16 20.41 -7.94
N GLU A 167 -15.86 19.95 -9.14
CA GLU A 167 -16.48 18.80 -9.80
C GLU A 167 -16.26 17.51 -8.99
N PHE A 168 -15.17 17.43 -8.24
CA PHE A 168 -14.84 16.29 -7.37
C PHE A 168 -15.20 16.52 -5.88
N LYS A 169 -15.74 17.70 -5.52
CA LYS A 169 -16.21 18.01 -4.16
C LYS A 169 -17.70 17.73 -3.94
N SER A 170 -18.52 17.77 -5.00
CA SER A 170 -19.96 18.06 -4.90
C SER A 170 -20.90 16.87 -4.66
N THR A 171 -20.39 15.64 -4.58
CA THR A 171 -21.24 14.44 -4.35
C THR A 171 -21.00 13.90 -2.95
N PRO A 172 -21.92 14.13 -1.98
CA PRO A 172 -21.87 13.43 -0.71
C PRO A 172 -22.12 11.94 -0.99
N TYR A 173 -21.16 11.10 -0.62
CA TYR A 173 -21.31 9.66 -0.67
C TYR A 173 -21.91 9.16 0.66
N GLU A 174 -22.95 8.34 0.58
CA GLU A 174 -23.62 7.76 1.74
C GLU A 174 -22.88 6.54 2.31
N LEU A 175 -21.79 6.11 1.67
CA LEU A 175 -20.92 5.06 2.20
C LEU A 175 -20.19 5.59 3.44
N ASN A 176 -20.86 5.55 4.61
CA ASN A 176 -20.40 5.85 5.97
C ASN A 176 -19.17 6.76 6.03
N SER A 177 -19.30 7.97 6.60
CA SER A 177 -18.28 9.04 6.76
C SER A 177 -16.82 8.67 7.13
N THR A 178 -16.55 7.41 7.41
CA THR A 178 -15.26 6.76 7.67
C THR A 178 -14.26 6.83 6.51
N PHE A 179 -14.67 6.67 5.24
CA PHE A 179 -13.72 6.60 4.12
C PHE A 179 -13.54 7.95 3.42
N ARG A 180 -12.28 8.34 3.17
CA ARG A 180 -11.98 9.54 2.38
C ARG A 180 -12.24 9.26 0.90
N ARG A 181 -12.93 10.19 0.23
CA ARG A 181 -13.28 10.06 -1.20
C ARG A 181 -12.05 9.76 -2.07
N ASN A 182 -10.98 10.53 -1.92
CA ASN A 182 -9.77 10.39 -2.73
C ASN A 182 -8.62 9.91 -1.84
N ASP A 183 -8.77 8.80 -1.12
CA ASP A 183 -7.76 8.29 -0.18
C ASP A 183 -6.52 7.68 -0.84
N PHE A 184 -5.93 8.36 -1.82
CA PHE A 184 -4.68 7.96 -2.45
C PHE A 184 -3.72 9.14 -2.57
N ARG A 185 -2.42 8.84 -2.61
CA ARG A 185 -1.36 9.83 -2.75
C ARG A 185 -0.24 9.30 -3.63
N PHE A 186 0.19 10.12 -4.59
CA PHE A 186 1.41 9.88 -5.35
C PHE A 186 2.62 10.50 -4.65
N LEU A 187 3.73 9.77 -4.68
CA LEU A 187 5.00 10.14 -4.08
C LEU A 187 6.10 9.97 -5.12
N ARG A 188 7.19 10.73 -4.99
CA ARG A 188 8.38 10.64 -5.85
C ARG A 188 9.61 10.30 -5.04
N PHE A 189 10.57 9.56 -5.60
CA PHE A 189 11.87 9.37 -4.95
C PHE A 189 12.68 10.68 -4.97
N LYS A 190 13.27 11.04 -3.82
CA LYS A 190 14.12 12.24 -3.72
C LYS A 190 15.44 12.10 -4.49
N ASN A 191 16.00 10.89 -4.57
CA ASN A 191 17.37 10.64 -5.02
C ASN A 191 17.49 10.06 -6.44
N GLY A 192 16.66 10.52 -7.37
CA GLY A 192 16.74 10.16 -8.79
C GLY A 192 16.06 8.84 -9.14
N GLU A 193 16.28 8.39 -10.38
CA GLU A 193 15.63 7.18 -10.91
C GLU A 193 16.05 5.93 -10.15
N VAL A 194 15.03 5.24 -9.65
CA VAL A 194 15.16 3.89 -9.11
C VAL A 194 14.68 2.92 -10.20
N SER A 195 15.03 1.65 -10.14
CA SER A 195 14.49 0.63 -11.07
C SER A 195 13.61 -0.40 -10.36
N PRO A 196 12.56 0.00 -9.63
CA PRO A 196 11.60 -0.95 -9.10
C PRO A 196 10.81 -1.55 -10.26
N THR A 197 10.30 -2.76 -10.06
CA THR A 197 9.22 -3.28 -10.89
C THR A 197 8.02 -2.34 -10.72
N PHE A 198 7.48 -1.78 -11.80
CA PHE A 198 6.33 -0.87 -11.75
C PHE A 198 5.09 -1.51 -12.38
N LEU A 199 3.92 -1.02 -11.99
CA LEU A 199 2.64 -1.53 -12.46
C LEU A 199 1.88 -0.45 -13.23
N LEU A 200 1.21 -0.85 -14.32
CA LEU A 200 0.33 0.05 -15.07
C LEU A 200 -1.12 -0.09 -14.61
N PRO A 201 -1.90 0.99 -14.57
CA PRO A 201 -3.32 0.87 -14.27
C PRO A 201 -4.01 0.14 -15.41
N LYS A 202 -5.00 -0.68 -15.08
CA LYS A 202 -5.83 -1.38 -16.07
C LYS A 202 -7.30 -1.29 -15.66
N HIS A 203 -8.12 -0.91 -16.63
CA HIS A 203 -9.55 -0.86 -16.44
C HIS A 203 -10.09 -2.26 -16.13
N ILE A 204 -10.96 -2.33 -15.13
CA ILE A 204 -11.46 -3.60 -14.61
C ILE A 204 -12.82 -3.92 -15.26
N PRO A 205 -13.03 -5.13 -15.80
CA PRO A 205 -14.37 -5.63 -16.10
C PRO A 205 -15.15 -6.02 -14.83
N GLU A 206 -16.46 -6.27 -14.98
CA GLU A 206 -17.32 -6.81 -13.92
C GLU A 206 -16.85 -8.22 -13.52
N GLU A 207 -15.93 -8.31 -12.56
CA GLU A 207 -15.37 -9.57 -12.09
C GLU A 207 -15.36 -9.69 -10.57
N THR A 208 -15.32 -10.94 -10.11
CA THR A 208 -15.61 -11.31 -8.73
C THR A 208 -14.41 -11.73 -7.89
N ASN A 209 -13.22 -11.94 -8.47
CA ASN A 209 -12.04 -12.38 -7.72
C ASN A 209 -10.91 -11.35 -7.77
N CYS A 210 -10.31 -11.09 -6.61
CA CYS A 210 -9.19 -10.18 -6.50
C CYS A 210 -8.12 -10.69 -5.55
N VAL A 211 -6.93 -10.10 -5.68
CA VAL A 211 -5.84 -10.25 -4.73
C VAL A 211 -5.41 -8.87 -4.25
N VAL A 212 -5.03 -8.79 -2.98
CA VAL A 212 -4.42 -7.62 -2.37
C VAL A 212 -2.99 -8.01 -1.96
N ILE A 213 -2.01 -7.21 -2.38
CA ILE A 213 -0.61 -7.41 -2.03
C ILE A 213 -0.18 -6.24 -1.15
N GLY A 214 0.30 -6.54 0.05
CA GLY A 214 0.66 -5.53 1.03
C GLY A 214 1.76 -5.99 1.99
N THR A 215 2.23 -5.05 2.81
CA THR A 215 3.24 -5.26 3.84
C THR A 215 2.65 -4.91 5.20
N PRO A 216 2.01 -5.87 5.89
CA PRO A 216 1.38 -5.63 7.19
C PRO A 216 2.38 -5.08 8.22
N GLY A 217 1.86 -4.29 9.15
CA GLY A 217 2.59 -3.83 10.33
C GLY A 217 2.54 -4.86 11.44
N SER A 218 3.47 -4.77 12.39
CA SER A 218 3.35 -5.51 13.64
C SER A 218 2.08 -5.10 14.38
N VAL A 219 1.34 -6.08 14.87
CA VAL A 219 0.16 -5.89 15.70
C VAL A 219 0.32 -6.70 16.98
N ASP A 220 0.06 -6.07 18.12
CA ASP A 220 0.05 -6.77 19.40
C ASP A 220 -1.25 -7.57 19.56
N LYS A 221 -1.21 -8.62 20.39
CA LYS A 221 -2.34 -9.53 20.60
C LYS A 221 -3.60 -8.78 21.02
N THR A 222 -3.49 -7.83 21.93
CA THR A 222 -4.64 -7.07 22.43
C THR A 222 -5.28 -6.25 21.34
N THR A 223 -4.50 -5.56 20.51
CA THR A 223 -5.01 -4.82 19.36
C THR A 223 -5.67 -5.76 18.35
N PHE A 224 -5.03 -6.89 18.01
CA PHE A 224 -5.60 -7.85 17.05
C PHE A 224 -6.93 -8.44 17.51
N VAL A 225 -7.04 -8.88 18.77
CA VAL A 225 -8.27 -9.47 19.31
C VAL A 225 -9.41 -8.45 19.35
N ASN A 226 -9.10 -7.18 19.62
CA ASN A 226 -10.09 -6.10 19.59
C ASN A 226 -10.55 -5.78 18.16
N ASP A 227 -9.63 -5.80 17.19
CA ASP A 227 -9.92 -5.50 15.79
C ASP A 227 -10.66 -6.68 15.11
N HIS A 228 -10.52 -7.90 15.63
CA HIS A 228 -11.14 -9.12 15.10
C HIS A 228 -11.84 -9.94 16.20
N PRO A 229 -12.97 -9.48 16.76
CA PRO A 229 -13.63 -10.17 17.85
C PRO A 229 -14.27 -11.49 17.37
N SER A 230 -13.82 -12.62 17.92
CA SER A 230 -14.36 -13.97 17.69
C SER A 230 -14.02 -14.89 18.87
N GLU A 231 -14.69 -16.03 19.00
CA GLU A 231 -14.38 -17.03 20.04
C GLU A 231 -12.95 -17.58 19.92
N ASN A 232 -12.37 -17.57 18.70
CA ASN A 232 -11.06 -18.17 18.39
C ASN A 232 -9.99 -17.12 18.05
N SER A 233 -10.17 -15.85 18.39
CA SER A 233 -9.26 -14.77 17.99
C SER A 233 -7.84 -14.93 18.52
N ASP A 234 -7.70 -15.53 19.70
CA ASP A 234 -6.41 -15.83 20.30
C ASP A 234 -5.63 -16.89 19.49
N GLU A 235 -6.30 -17.97 19.10
CA GLU A 235 -5.70 -19.04 18.30
C GLU A 235 -5.34 -18.54 16.89
N LEU A 236 -6.24 -17.75 16.28
CA LEU A 236 -5.99 -17.11 15.00
C LEU A 236 -4.79 -16.16 15.06
N PHE A 237 -4.66 -15.38 16.14
CA PHE A 237 -3.53 -14.48 16.33
C PHE A 237 -2.22 -15.26 16.37
N GLU A 238 -2.12 -16.33 17.15
CA GLU A 238 -0.89 -17.12 17.24
C GLU A 238 -0.56 -17.83 15.92
N ASP A 239 -1.55 -18.40 15.21
CA ASP A 239 -1.34 -19.01 13.88
C ASP A 239 -0.80 -18.00 12.87
N LEU A 240 -1.46 -16.84 12.75
CA LEU A 240 -1.04 -15.82 11.81
C LEU A 240 0.31 -15.20 12.20
N LYS A 241 0.57 -14.98 13.49
CA LYS A 241 1.84 -14.47 13.99
C LYS A 241 2.99 -15.40 13.65
N GLU A 242 2.82 -16.71 13.86
CA GLU A 242 3.84 -17.72 13.52
C GLU A 242 4.08 -17.76 12.01
N ARG A 243 3.00 -17.85 11.21
CA ARG A 243 3.09 -17.96 9.74
C ARG A 243 3.68 -16.70 9.09
N MET A 244 3.25 -15.53 9.56
CA MET A 244 3.60 -14.23 8.98
C MET A 244 4.79 -13.56 9.64
N ASP A 245 5.46 -14.25 10.57
CA ASP A 245 6.67 -13.79 11.23
C ASP A 245 6.41 -12.42 11.91
N SER A 246 5.53 -12.46 12.91
CA SER A 246 5.05 -11.29 13.63
C SER A 246 4.34 -10.23 12.76
N PHE A 247 3.63 -10.69 11.72
CA PHE A 247 2.85 -9.85 10.80
C PHE A 247 3.68 -8.84 10.01
N GLN A 248 4.99 -9.06 9.85
CA GLN A 248 5.87 -8.12 9.15
C GLN A 248 6.35 -8.61 7.78
N ARG A 249 5.87 -9.74 7.29
CA ARG A 249 6.22 -10.22 5.95
C ARG A 249 5.27 -9.69 4.90
N LYS A 250 5.80 -9.38 3.71
CA LYS A 250 4.97 -9.09 2.52
C LYS A 250 4.07 -10.30 2.23
N THR A 251 2.78 -10.05 2.09
CA THR A 251 1.77 -11.09 1.91
C THR A 251 0.80 -10.76 0.80
N ILE A 252 0.15 -11.82 0.30
CA ILE A 252 -0.89 -11.75 -0.71
C ILE A 252 -2.18 -12.29 -0.08
N SER A 253 -3.21 -11.46 -0.03
CA SER A 253 -4.54 -11.85 0.43
C SER A 253 -5.48 -12.03 -0.76
N SER A 254 -6.02 -13.22 -0.97
CA SER A 254 -6.99 -13.53 -2.03
C SER A 254 -8.41 -13.59 -1.49
N GLY A 255 -9.36 -13.16 -2.31
CA GLY A 255 -10.79 -13.18 -1.97
C GLY A 255 -11.67 -12.70 -3.12
N SER A 256 -12.93 -12.45 -2.81
CA SER A 256 -13.89 -11.93 -3.78
C SER A 256 -13.95 -10.41 -3.77
N CYS A 257 -14.24 -9.78 -4.91
CA CYS A 257 -14.56 -8.36 -5.05
C CYS A 257 -15.99 -8.16 -5.58
N GLU A 258 -16.59 -7.05 -5.18
CA GLU A 258 -17.93 -6.63 -5.56
C GLU A 258 -17.88 -5.14 -5.90
N GLN A 259 -18.54 -4.76 -6.99
CA GLN A 259 -18.65 -3.37 -7.39
C GLN A 259 -19.70 -2.66 -6.54
N THR A 260 -19.41 -1.41 -6.15
CA THR A 260 -20.42 -0.51 -5.59
C THR A 260 -20.78 0.59 -6.57
N LEU A 261 -21.88 1.28 -6.30
CA LEU A 261 -22.42 2.36 -7.12
C LEU A 261 -21.54 3.63 -7.14
N GLU A 262 -20.43 3.67 -6.40
CA GLU A 262 -19.81 4.92 -5.98
C GLU A 262 -18.28 4.97 -6.16
N GLY A 263 -17.74 4.12 -7.04
CA GLY A 263 -16.31 4.12 -7.39
C GLY A 263 -15.39 3.49 -6.33
N PHE A 264 -15.89 3.27 -5.11
CA PHE A 264 -15.30 2.31 -4.18
C PHE A 264 -15.64 0.89 -4.61
N MET A 265 -14.68 -0.01 -4.43
CA MET A 265 -14.89 -1.43 -4.65
C MET A 265 -14.76 -2.15 -3.32
N LEU A 266 -15.69 -3.07 -3.06
CA LEU A 266 -15.66 -3.88 -1.84
C LEU A 266 -14.97 -5.20 -2.13
N HIS A 267 -14.31 -5.76 -1.14
CA HIS A 267 -13.73 -7.09 -1.25
C HIS A 267 -13.71 -7.84 0.09
N ARG A 268 -13.51 -9.16 -0.01
CA ARG A 268 -13.40 -10.10 1.11
C ARG A 268 -12.01 -10.73 1.21
N CYS A 269 -10.97 -10.03 0.73
CA CYS A 269 -9.60 -10.50 0.97
C CYS A 269 -9.25 -10.25 2.45
N PRO A 270 -8.73 -11.24 3.19
CA PRO A 270 -8.37 -11.08 4.59
C PRO A 270 -7.10 -10.24 4.71
N THR A 271 -7.26 -8.93 4.91
CA THR A 271 -6.15 -7.98 5.03
C THR A 271 -5.87 -7.69 6.50
N LEU A 272 -4.64 -7.27 6.77
CA LEU A 272 -4.15 -6.99 8.12
C LEU A 272 -3.67 -5.56 8.20
N LYS A 273 -3.62 -5.02 9.40
CA LYS A 273 -3.18 -3.65 9.66
C LYS A 273 -1.85 -3.34 8.96
N GLY A 274 -1.77 -2.20 8.27
CA GLY A 274 -0.62 -1.81 7.44
C GLY A 274 -0.72 -2.22 5.97
N PHE A 275 -1.77 -2.95 5.57
CA PHE A 275 -2.05 -3.22 4.16
C PHE A 275 -2.51 -1.99 3.38
N SER A 276 -3.11 -0.99 4.03
CA SER A 276 -3.48 0.29 3.40
C SER A 276 -2.36 0.84 2.50
N GLY A 277 -2.75 1.27 1.30
CA GLY A 277 -1.86 1.63 0.19
C GLY A 277 -1.36 0.44 -0.64
N GLY A 278 -1.77 -0.77 -0.28
CA GLY A 278 -1.44 -2.01 -0.96
C GLY A 278 -2.06 -2.11 -2.34
N LEU A 279 -1.41 -2.91 -3.18
CA LEU A 279 -1.79 -3.17 -4.55
C LEU A 279 -3.03 -4.07 -4.60
N VAL A 280 -4.07 -3.67 -5.32
CA VAL A 280 -5.20 -4.56 -5.67
C VAL A 280 -5.12 -4.96 -7.13
N VAL A 281 -5.29 -6.26 -7.39
CA VAL A 281 -5.39 -6.81 -8.74
C VAL A 281 -6.67 -7.63 -8.86
N ILE A 282 -7.55 -7.27 -9.80
CA ILE A 282 -8.69 -8.10 -10.18
C ILE A 282 -8.25 -9.13 -11.22
N LEU A 283 -8.58 -10.39 -10.96
CA LEU A 283 -8.05 -11.54 -11.69
C LEU A 283 -8.83 -11.82 -12.98
N SER A 284 -8.59 -11.02 -14.01
CA SER A 284 -9.20 -11.16 -15.35
C SER A 284 -8.36 -11.99 -16.32
N LYS A 285 -9.01 -12.76 -17.20
CA LYS A 285 -8.32 -13.47 -18.29
C LYS A 285 -8.53 -12.75 -19.62
N PRO A 286 -7.50 -12.63 -20.47
CA PRO A 286 -6.10 -13.02 -20.28
C PRO A 286 -5.25 -11.97 -19.54
N MET A 287 -4.28 -12.42 -18.75
CA MET A 287 -3.27 -11.58 -18.09
C MET A 287 -1.97 -11.61 -18.90
N THR A 288 -1.60 -10.47 -19.49
CA THR A 288 -0.45 -10.37 -20.40
C THR A 288 0.68 -9.48 -19.90
N TYR A 289 0.43 -8.64 -18.89
CA TYR A 289 1.43 -7.74 -18.29
C TYR A 289 1.11 -7.46 -16.81
N GLN A 290 2.04 -6.82 -16.11
CA GLN A 290 1.87 -6.39 -14.71
C GLN A 290 0.95 -5.18 -14.66
N TYR A 291 -0.17 -5.31 -13.96
CA TYR A 291 -1.12 -4.21 -13.83
C TYR A 291 -1.69 -4.14 -12.43
N PHE A 292 -2.35 -3.03 -12.14
CA PHE A 292 -3.15 -2.86 -10.95
C PHE A 292 -4.55 -2.36 -11.29
N SER A 293 -5.46 -2.74 -10.41
CA SER A 293 -6.89 -2.45 -10.49
C SER A 293 -7.31 -1.41 -9.46
N GLY A 294 -6.55 -1.25 -8.38
CA GLY A 294 -6.83 -0.24 -7.39
C GLY A 294 -5.85 -0.21 -6.23
N ILE A 295 -6.15 0.65 -5.28
CA ILE A 295 -5.35 0.89 -4.09
C ILE A 295 -6.20 0.53 -2.89
N HIS A 296 -5.76 -0.45 -2.12
CA HIS A 296 -6.47 -0.89 -0.93
C HIS A 296 -6.36 0.16 0.18
N ILE A 297 -7.49 0.50 0.80
CA ILE A 297 -7.55 1.60 1.77
C ILE A 297 -7.76 1.07 3.19
N GLY A 298 -8.52 -0.01 3.33
CA GLY A 298 -8.75 -0.70 4.59
C GLY A 298 -10.14 -1.33 4.56
N GLY A 299 -10.88 -1.30 5.66
CA GLY A 299 -12.22 -1.88 5.74
C GLY A 299 -13.08 -1.27 6.83
N SER A 300 -14.29 -1.80 6.97
CA SER A 300 -15.21 -1.40 8.03
C SER A 300 -16.08 -2.57 8.47
N MET A 301 -16.06 -2.83 9.77
CA MET A 301 -16.90 -3.88 10.39
C MET A 301 -18.38 -3.62 10.17
N GLY A 302 -18.80 -2.35 10.05
CA GLY A 302 -20.21 -1.98 9.81
C GLY A 302 -20.76 -2.47 8.48
N ILE A 303 -19.91 -2.60 7.45
CA ILE A 303 -20.28 -3.19 6.16
C ILE A 303 -19.75 -4.62 5.99
N ASN A 304 -18.95 -5.11 6.95
CA ASN A 304 -18.25 -6.40 6.91
C ASN A 304 -17.54 -6.65 5.57
N LYS A 305 -16.79 -5.65 5.11
CA LYS A 305 -16.01 -5.65 3.87
C LYS A 305 -14.78 -4.78 4.01
N ASN A 306 -13.75 -5.16 3.24
CA ASN A 306 -12.62 -4.31 2.93
C ASN A 306 -12.93 -3.50 1.66
N VAL A 307 -12.21 -2.40 1.47
CA VAL A 307 -12.47 -1.35 0.48
C VAL A 307 -11.18 -0.99 -0.23
N PHE A 308 -11.29 -0.77 -1.54
CA PHE A 308 -10.22 -0.18 -2.34
C PHE A 308 -10.75 0.90 -3.28
N ILE A 309 -9.87 1.82 -3.66
CA ILE A 309 -10.12 2.85 -4.67
C ILE A 309 -9.78 2.28 -6.03
N SER A 310 -10.79 2.18 -6.91
CA SER A 310 -10.61 1.69 -8.27
C SER A 310 -9.85 2.69 -9.14
N VAL A 311 -9.01 2.18 -10.04
CA VAL A 311 -8.37 3.00 -11.09
C VAL A 311 -9.38 3.52 -12.12
N ASN A 312 -10.58 2.94 -12.20
CA ASN A 312 -11.65 3.42 -13.09
C ASN A 312 -12.21 4.80 -12.67
N ARG A 313 -11.75 5.36 -11.55
CA ARG A 313 -12.23 6.65 -11.05
C ARG A 313 -11.59 7.83 -11.80
N PRO A 314 -12.41 8.81 -12.25
CA PRO A 314 -11.89 10.02 -12.88
C PRO A 314 -10.85 10.75 -12.04
N GLU A 315 -11.05 10.84 -10.72
CA GLU A 315 -10.11 11.52 -9.83
C GLU A 315 -8.73 10.85 -9.82
N PHE A 316 -8.72 9.50 -9.80
CA PHE A 316 -7.49 8.75 -9.90
C PHE A 316 -6.80 8.97 -11.25
N ALA A 317 -7.55 8.94 -12.36
CA ALA A 317 -7.00 9.13 -13.70
C ALA A 317 -6.36 10.52 -13.88
N VAL A 318 -6.98 11.57 -13.35
CA VAL A 318 -6.44 12.93 -13.40
C VAL A 318 -5.13 13.03 -12.62
N GLU A 319 -5.10 12.56 -11.38
CA GLU A 319 -3.88 12.59 -10.55
C GLU A 319 -2.76 11.74 -11.13
N TYR A 320 -3.10 10.53 -11.61
CA TYR A 320 -2.12 9.64 -12.24
C TYR A 320 -1.50 10.30 -13.48
N ALA A 321 -2.32 10.90 -14.34
CA ALA A 321 -1.85 11.62 -15.51
C ALA A 321 -0.90 12.76 -15.14
N LEU A 322 -1.26 13.57 -14.14
CA LEU A 322 -0.45 14.69 -13.68
C LEU A 322 0.86 14.24 -13.03
N ALA A 323 0.85 13.10 -12.33
CA ALA A 323 2.05 12.52 -11.74
C ALA A 323 3.05 12.09 -12.82
N ILE A 324 2.60 11.40 -13.86
CA ILE A 324 3.49 10.81 -14.88
C ILE A 324 3.84 11.73 -16.06
N GLN A 325 3.12 12.83 -16.27
CA GLN A 325 3.25 13.65 -17.51
C GLN A 325 4.66 14.16 -17.80
N ASN A 326 5.51 14.31 -16.78
CA ASN A 326 6.88 14.80 -16.93
C ASN A 326 7.90 13.67 -17.18
N ASP A 327 7.50 12.41 -17.03
CA ASP A 327 8.32 11.22 -17.32
C ASP A 327 8.16 10.82 -18.79
N THR A 328 8.75 11.61 -19.68
CA THR A 328 8.58 11.47 -21.13
C THR A 328 9.07 10.11 -21.65
N TYR A 329 10.11 9.54 -21.03
CA TYR A 329 10.61 8.22 -21.37
C TYR A 329 9.59 7.14 -21.01
N PHE A 330 9.08 7.13 -19.78
CA PHE A 330 8.03 6.20 -19.36
C PHE A 330 6.79 6.29 -20.24
N VAL A 331 6.31 7.51 -20.52
CA VAL A 331 5.13 7.75 -21.35
C VAL A 331 5.33 7.20 -22.77
N ALA A 332 6.51 7.42 -23.36
CA ALA A 332 6.83 6.91 -24.70
C ALA A 332 6.89 5.36 -24.72
N GLN A 333 7.55 4.74 -23.75
CA GLN A 333 7.67 3.27 -23.67
C GLN A 333 6.32 2.57 -23.45
N ASN A 334 5.39 3.22 -22.75
CA ASN A 334 4.11 2.64 -22.38
C ASN A 334 2.92 3.24 -23.14
N LYS A 335 3.17 3.98 -24.24
CA LYS A 335 2.15 4.76 -24.96
C LYS A 335 0.88 3.96 -25.25
N ASN A 336 1.00 2.75 -25.78
CA ASN A 336 -0.16 1.93 -26.15
C ASN A 336 -1.03 1.55 -24.93
N ASN A 337 -0.40 1.16 -23.82
CA ASN A 337 -1.13 0.80 -22.59
C ASN A 337 -1.79 2.02 -21.95
N LEU A 338 -1.10 3.17 -21.98
CA LEU A 338 -1.64 4.42 -21.47
C LEU A 338 -2.81 4.92 -22.33
N VAL A 339 -2.69 4.84 -23.66
CA VAL A 339 -3.78 5.17 -24.58
C VAL A 339 -5.00 4.30 -24.32
N ASP A 340 -4.82 2.98 -24.21
CA ASP A 340 -5.91 2.05 -23.90
C ASP A 340 -6.62 2.43 -22.59
N TYR A 341 -5.86 2.61 -21.51
CA TYR A 341 -6.39 3.01 -20.20
C TYR A 341 -7.13 4.36 -20.24
N PHE A 342 -6.53 5.38 -20.85
CA PHE A 342 -7.10 6.73 -20.86
C PHE A 342 -8.25 6.90 -21.86
N SER A 343 -8.40 5.98 -22.82
CA SER A 343 -9.47 6.05 -23.83
C SER A 343 -10.88 5.87 -23.25
N THR A 344 -11.00 5.23 -22.09
CA THR A 344 -12.28 4.90 -21.44
C THR A 344 -12.91 6.07 -20.67
N PHE A 345 -12.16 7.13 -20.41
CA PHE A 345 -12.62 8.27 -19.62
C PHE A 345 -13.36 9.33 -20.46
N SER A 346 -14.25 10.09 -19.81
CA SER A 346 -14.99 11.18 -20.43
C SER A 346 -14.07 12.31 -20.88
N GLU A 347 -14.46 13.08 -21.90
CA GLU A 347 -13.66 14.20 -22.42
C GLU A 347 -13.34 15.24 -21.34
N GLU A 348 -14.26 15.47 -20.41
CA GLU A 348 -14.03 16.32 -19.24
C GLU A 348 -12.86 15.84 -18.38
N THR A 349 -12.79 14.53 -18.09
CA THR A 349 -11.65 13.93 -17.37
C THR A 349 -10.35 14.13 -18.15
N LYS A 350 -10.41 13.97 -19.49
CA LYS A 350 -9.24 14.19 -20.36
C LYS A 350 -8.77 15.64 -20.33
N ASN A 351 -9.69 16.60 -20.27
CA ASN A 351 -9.38 18.02 -20.21
C ASN A 351 -8.61 18.40 -18.94
N TYR A 352 -8.89 17.80 -17.78
CA TYR A 352 -8.07 18.06 -16.58
C TYR A 352 -6.62 17.58 -16.72
N ALA A 353 -6.40 16.55 -17.54
CA ALA A 353 -5.08 15.96 -17.82
C ALA A 353 -4.49 16.41 -19.18
N ASN A 354 -4.94 17.56 -19.68
CA ASN A 354 -4.73 18.09 -21.04
C ASN A 354 -3.31 17.92 -21.62
N ASN A 355 -2.26 18.11 -20.82
CA ASN A 355 -0.89 18.01 -21.31
C ASN A 355 -0.51 16.57 -21.67
N LEU A 356 -0.85 15.58 -20.84
CA LEU A 356 -0.56 14.18 -21.13
C LEU A 356 -1.40 13.68 -22.33
N TYR A 357 -2.67 14.08 -22.40
CA TYR A 357 -3.53 13.70 -23.53
C TYR A 357 -3.01 14.25 -24.85
N LYS A 358 -2.46 15.47 -24.87
CA LYS A 358 -1.79 16.00 -26.06
C LYS A 358 -0.58 15.16 -26.50
N ILE A 359 0.19 14.61 -25.55
CA ILE A 359 1.36 13.76 -25.82
C ILE A 359 0.94 12.35 -26.29
N LEU A 360 -0.14 11.81 -25.73
CA LEU A 360 -0.60 10.45 -26.03
C LEU A 360 -1.35 10.38 -27.36
N PHE A 361 -2.12 11.41 -27.72
CA PHE A 361 -3.07 11.36 -28.83
C PHE A 361 -2.73 12.28 -30.02
N ASN A 362 -1.67 13.09 -29.91
CA ASN A 362 -1.00 13.71 -31.07
C ASN A 362 0.40 13.09 -31.26
#